data_AF-A0A957SSN5-F1
#
_entry.id   AF-A0A957SSN5-F1
#
_cell.length_a   1.000
_cell.length_b   1.000
_cell.length_c   1.000
_cell.angle_alpha   90.00
_cell.angle_beta   90.00
_cell.angle_gamma   90.00
#
_symmetry.space_group_name_H-M   'P 1'
#
loop_
_entity.id
_entity.type
_entity.pdbx_description
1 polymer ?
#
loop_
_entity_poly.entity_id
_entity_poly.type
_entity_poly.pdbx_seq_one_letter_code
_entity_poly.pdbx_strand_id
1 'polypeptide(L)'
;RAVVVFNGQFFPEATARFIAQKRGLRVITHEVGLQPATAYFTEGEATAYPIHIPDEFELSEAQNAKLDAYLAKRFQGDFTMAGVKFWADMKGLDEGFLKKAANFKQIVPIFTNVIFDTSQPHANTVFEDMFTWLDMALEIIRQNRDTLFVIRAHPDETRVRKSSRETVEGWVNRHEVQKEPNVIFISPRETLSSYELIQKSKFVMIYNSTIGLEASIMGAAVLCAGKARFTQYPTVFFPQTVEEVKKTTQEFLSAEEIKIPAEFKRNARRFLYYQLYRTSLPFGDFLEPSVRVTQTKLKPFKFDALLNSKSIQVVLEGILKNGDFLLKSE
;
A
#
# COMPACT_ATOMS: atom_id res chain seq x y z
N ARG A 1 -27.75 16.34 9.35
CA ARG A 1 -27.34 15.31 10.34
C ARG A 1 -26.40 14.35 9.63
N ALA A 2 -25.26 14.02 10.22
CA ALA A 2 -24.28 13.10 9.65
C ALA A 2 -23.81 12.11 10.72
N VAL A 3 -23.36 10.94 10.28
CA VAL A 3 -22.75 9.90 11.12
C VAL A 3 -21.30 9.75 10.70
N VAL A 4 -20.37 9.82 11.65
CA VAL A 4 -18.94 9.59 11.41
C VAL A 4 -18.56 8.26 12.04
N VAL A 5 -17.97 7.34 11.27
CA VAL A 5 -17.55 6.01 11.74
C VAL A 5 -16.11 5.72 11.33
N PHE A 6 -15.39 5.01 12.19
CA PHE A 6 -14.07 4.50 11.87
C PHE A 6 -14.17 3.34 10.88
N ASN A 7 -13.37 3.36 9.82
CA ASN A 7 -13.23 2.35 8.77
C ASN A 7 -14.51 2.08 7.95
N GLY A 8 -15.61 1.70 8.62
CA GLY A 8 -16.93 1.49 8.06
C GLY A 8 -17.18 0.08 7.53
N GLN A 9 -16.21 -0.84 7.65
CA GLN A 9 -16.35 -2.24 7.24
C GLN A 9 -16.35 -3.24 8.40
N PHE A 10 -15.72 -2.90 9.53
CA PHE A 10 -15.73 -3.78 10.71
C PHE A 10 -17.07 -3.77 11.43
N PHE A 11 -17.40 -4.86 12.11
CA PHE A 11 -18.44 -4.83 13.13
C PHE A 11 -17.87 -4.18 14.40
N PRO A 12 -18.55 -3.20 15.04
CA PRO A 12 -19.94 -2.78 14.79
C PRO A 12 -20.13 -1.61 13.78
N GLU A 13 -19.07 -0.96 13.31
CA GLU A 13 -19.14 0.26 12.50
C GLU A 13 -19.90 0.07 11.17
N ALA A 14 -19.78 -1.08 10.52
CA ALA A 14 -20.52 -1.44 9.32
C ALA A 14 -22.03 -1.48 9.56
N THR A 15 -22.47 -1.95 10.73
CA THR A 15 -23.89 -1.95 11.10
C THR A 15 -24.40 -0.53 11.27
N ALA A 16 -23.64 0.33 11.95
CA ALA A 16 -23.98 1.74 12.12
C ALA A 16 -24.05 2.46 10.77
N ARG A 17 -23.07 2.23 9.88
CA ARG A 17 -23.04 2.77 8.51
C ARG A 17 -24.28 2.33 7.72
N PHE A 18 -24.59 1.03 7.71
CA PHE A 18 -25.73 0.49 6.97
C PHE A 18 -27.07 1.08 7.45
N ILE A 19 -27.32 1.09 8.76
CA ILE A 19 -28.57 1.62 9.32
C ILE A 19 -28.69 3.12 9.05
N ALA A 20 -27.60 3.88 9.18
CA ALA A 20 -27.60 5.32 8.90
C ALA A 20 -27.93 5.61 7.43
N GLN A 21 -27.30 4.90 6.49
CA GLN A 21 -27.58 5.02 5.06
C GLN A 21 -29.03 4.67 4.72
N LYS A 22 -29.58 3.59 5.30
CA LYS A 22 -30.99 3.20 5.13
C LYS A 22 -31.98 4.26 5.61
N ARG A 23 -31.57 5.12 6.56
CA ARG A 23 -32.36 6.25 7.07
C ARG A 23 -32.11 7.55 6.31
N GLY A 24 -31.38 7.52 5.19
CA GLY A 24 -31.04 8.70 4.41
C GLY A 24 -30.07 9.66 5.13
N LEU A 25 -29.32 9.17 6.11
CA LEU A 25 -28.29 9.97 6.77
C LEU A 25 -26.98 9.90 5.99
N ARG A 26 -26.32 11.05 5.86
CA ARG A 26 -24.95 11.12 5.33
C ARG A 26 -24.00 10.38 6.28
N VAL A 27 -23.17 9.51 5.72
CA VAL A 27 -22.17 8.75 6.49
C VAL A 27 -20.79 9.11 5.99
N ILE A 28 -19.91 9.43 6.93
CA ILE A 28 -18.50 9.73 6.70
C ILE A 28 -17.70 8.61 7.36
N THR A 29 -16.84 7.97 6.60
CA THR A 29 -15.88 7.00 7.11
C THR A 29 -14.52 7.66 7.29
N HIS A 30 -13.73 7.20 8.26
CA HIS A 30 -12.37 7.68 8.44
C HIS A 30 -11.37 6.56 8.75
N GLU A 31 -10.12 6.75 8.37
CA GLU A 31 -9.04 5.77 8.56
C GLU A 31 -7.76 6.47 9.04
N VAL A 32 -6.86 5.72 9.67
CA VAL A 32 -5.52 6.24 10.01
C VAL A 32 -4.74 6.54 8.73
N GLY A 33 -4.13 7.73 8.66
CA GLY A 33 -3.32 8.16 7.53
C GLY A 33 -1.92 7.52 7.52
N LEU A 34 -1.17 7.73 6.43
CA LEU A 34 0.18 7.17 6.28
C LEU A 34 1.22 7.84 7.20
N GLN A 35 0.97 9.08 7.61
CA GLN A 35 1.86 9.80 8.53
C GLN A 35 1.42 9.64 9.98
N PRO A 36 2.33 9.69 10.96
CA PRO A 36 1.99 9.64 12.37
C PRO A 36 0.95 10.69 12.76
N ALA A 37 -0.01 10.30 13.60
CA ALA A 37 -1.09 11.17 14.09
C ALA A 37 -1.84 11.89 12.96
N THR A 38 -2.08 11.22 11.83
CA THR A 38 -2.94 11.72 10.75
C THR A 38 -4.17 10.85 10.54
N ALA A 39 -5.25 11.43 10.03
CA ALA A 39 -6.45 10.69 9.66
C ALA A 39 -7.01 11.17 8.32
N TYR A 40 -7.59 10.24 7.57
CA TYR A 40 -8.27 10.47 6.31
C TYR A 40 -9.78 10.33 6.50
N PHE A 41 -10.57 11.22 5.90
CA PHE A 41 -12.03 11.22 5.97
C PHE A 41 -12.62 11.21 4.57
N THR A 42 -13.72 10.49 4.37
CA THR A 42 -14.45 10.44 3.09
C THR A 42 -15.90 10.03 3.29
N GLU A 43 -16.78 10.42 2.37
CA GLU A 43 -18.14 9.85 2.30
C GLU A 43 -18.17 8.44 1.66
N GLY A 44 -17.08 8.07 0.99
CA GLY A 44 -16.89 6.73 0.44
C GLY A 44 -16.41 5.73 1.49
N GLU A 45 -15.60 4.78 1.04
CA GLU A 45 -14.95 3.81 1.93
C GLU A 45 -13.53 4.25 2.22
N ALA A 46 -13.24 4.60 3.47
CA ALA A 46 -11.93 5.09 3.87
C ALA A 46 -10.80 4.08 3.61
N THR A 47 -11.10 2.78 3.60
CA THR A 47 -10.15 1.69 3.30
C THR A 47 -9.72 1.65 1.83
N ALA A 48 -10.62 2.02 0.92
CA ALA A 48 -10.38 2.12 -0.51
C ALA A 48 -9.57 3.36 -0.90
N TYR A 49 -9.52 4.38 -0.03
CA TYR A 49 -8.85 5.66 -0.28
C TYR A 49 -9.25 6.27 -1.65
N PRO A 50 -10.55 6.61 -1.87
CA PRO A 50 -10.97 7.30 -3.08
C PRO A 50 -10.41 8.73 -3.10
N ILE A 51 -9.21 8.89 -3.65
CA ILE A 51 -8.53 10.18 -3.77
C ILE A 51 -8.78 10.75 -5.17
N HIS A 52 -9.49 11.88 -5.25
CA HIS A 52 -9.55 12.63 -6.50
C HIS A 52 -8.41 13.67 -6.56
N ILE A 53 -7.64 13.60 -7.64
CA ILE A 53 -6.55 14.50 -7.98
C ILE A 53 -7.00 15.25 -9.25
N PRO A 54 -7.08 16.59 -9.23
CA PRO A 54 -7.40 17.37 -10.41
C PRO A 54 -6.38 17.12 -11.54
N ASP A 55 -6.85 17.08 -12.78
CA ASP A 55 -6.03 16.72 -13.95
C ASP A 55 -4.85 17.68 -14.15
N GLU A 56 -5.09 18.97 -13.88
CA GLU A 56 -4.13 20.07 -13.95
C GLU A 56 -3.13 20.12 -12.79
N PHE A 57 -3.35 19.34 -11.72
CA PHE A 57 -2.45 19.37 -10.58
C PHE A 57 -1.09 18.76 -10.92
N GLU A 58 -0.04 19.54 -10.73
CA GLU A 58 1.36 19.11 -10.77
C GLU A 58 2.07 19.45 -9.46
N LEU A 59 3.03 18.61 -9.08
CA LEU A 59 3.90 18.95 -7.97
C LEU A 59 4.83 20.10 -8.38
N SER A 60 4.83 21.18 -7.60
CA SER A 60 5.88 22.20 -7.69
C SER A 60 7.25 21.63 -7.28
N GLU A 61 8.33 22.35 -7.55
CA GLU A 61 9.68 21.95 -7.11
C GLU A 61 9.75 21.75 -5.59
N ALA A 62 9.15 22.66 -4.82
CA ALA A 62 9.09 22.54 -3.35
C ALA A 62 8.29 21.31 -2.89
N GLN A 63 7.20 20.98 -3.59
CA GLN A 63 6.39 19.80 -3.29
C GLN A 63 7.13 18.50 -3.65
N ASN A 64 7.87 18.49 -4.75
CA ASN A 64 8.74 17.39 -5.13
C ASN A 64 9.84 17.17 -4.09
N ALA A 65 10.55 18.23 -3.69
CA ALA A 65 11.59 18.16 -2.67
C ALA A 65 11.06 17.62 -1.32
N LYS A 66 9.85 18.07 -0.92
CA LYS A 66 9.17 17.56 0.28
C LYS A 66 8.86 16.06 0.17
N LEU A 67 8.37 15.60 -0.99
CA LEU A 67 8.09 14.19 -1.23
C LEU A 67 9.38 13.36 -1.26
N ASP A 68 10.45 13.86 -1.87
CA ASP A 68 11.74 13.17 -1.94
C ASP A 68 12.36 13.01 -0.56
N ALA A 69 12.23 14.01 0.32
CA ALA A 69 12.67 13.89 1.71
C ALA A 69 11.91 12.80 2.49
N TYR A 70 10.61 12.63 2.22
CA TYR A 70 9.81 11.54 2.79
C TYR A 70 10.26 10.17 2.24
N LEU A 71 10.41 10.06 0.92
CA LEU A 71 10.82 8.83 0.24
C LEU A 71 12.24 8.40 0.64
N ALA A 72 13.17 9.34 0.80
CA ALA A 72 14.55 9.04 1.21
C ALA A 72 14.60 8.31 2.56
N LYS A 73 13.82 8.78 3.55
CA LYS A 73 13.69 8.09 4.85
C LYS A 73 13.07 6.72 4.70
N ARG A 74 12.02 6.62 3.88
CA ARG A 74 11.29 5.38 3.64
C ARG A 74 12.17 4.31 2.98
N PHE A 75 13.00 4.70 2.01
CA PHE A 75 13.95 3.83 1.30
C PHE A 75 15.10 3.34 2.19
N GLN A 76 15.39 4.04 3.29
CA GLN A 76 16.34 3.61 4.32
C GLN A 76 15.68 2.77 5.42
N GLY A 77 14.37 2.47 5.32
CA GLY A 77 13.61 1.78 6.36
C GLY A 77 13.23 2.67 7.54
N ASP A 78 13.53 3.97 7.52
CA ASP A 78 13.21 4.92 8.57
C ASP A 78 11.78 5.49 8.43
N PHE A 79 10.79 4.60 8.54
CA PHE A 79 9.38 5.01 8.54
C PHE A 79 8.56 4.24 9.57
N THR A 80 7.40 4.82 9.92
CA THR A 80 6.42 4.19 10.81
C THR A 80 5.05 4.13 10.14
N MET A 81 4.30 3.06 10.36
CA MET A 81 2.86 3.00 10.04
C MET A 81 2.08 2.68 11.30
N ALA A 82 1.04 3.46 11.60
CA ALA A 82 0.24 3.34 12.83
C ALA A 82 1.11 3.23 14.10
N GLY A 83 2.19 4.03 14.18
CA GLY A 83 3.11 4.10 15.32
C GLY A 83 4.15 2.99 15.42
N VAL A 84 4.25 2.08 14.43
CA VAL A 84 5.22 0.98 14.44
C VAL A 84 6.31 1.21 13.38
N LYS A 85 7.59 1.17 13.80
CA LYS A 85 8.75 1.13 12.88
C LYS A 85 8.96 -0.31 12.45
N PHE A 86 8.82 -0.57 11.16
CA PHE A 86 8.90 -1.94 10.62
C PHE A 86 10.34 -2.45 10.51
N TRP A 87 11.31 -1.54 10.36
CA TRP A 87 12.71 -1.90 10.07
C TRP A 87 13.67 -1.00 10.87
N ALA A 88 14.21 -1.49 11.98
CA ALA A 88 15.30 -0.80 12.68
C ALA A 88 16.64 -0.97 11.93
N ASP A 89 16.87 -2.16 11.35
CA ASP A 89 18.08 -2.54 10.60
C ASP A 89 17.68 -3.21 9.27
N MET A 90 17.42 -2.40 8.23
CA MET A 90 17.17 -2.93 6.88
C MET A 90 18.48 -3.51 6.33
N LYS A 91 18.50 -4.81 6.07
CA LYS A 91 19.69 -5.49 5.55
C LYS A 91 19.66 -5.45 4.03
N GLY A 92 20.78 -5.09 3.42
CA GLY A 92 20.94 -5.22 1.96
C GLY A 92 20.85 -6.67 1.50
N LEU A 93 20.94 -6.88 0.19
CA LEU A 93 20.98 -8.22 -0.40
C LEU A 93 22.31 -8.91 -0.03
N ASP A 94 22.24 -9.99 0.77
CA ASP A 94 23.44 -10.68 1.24
C ASP A 94 24.18 -11.44 0.13
N GLU A 95 25.41 -11.87 0.41
CA GLU A 95 26.23 -12.61 -0.56
C GLU A 95 25.58 -13.91 -1.04
N GLY A 96 24.80 -14.58 -0.18
CA GLY A 96 24.12 -15.82 -0.52
C GLY A 96 23.04 -15.58 -1.56
N PHE A 97 22.24 -14.53 -1.36
CA PHE A 97 21.25 -14.06 -2.32
C PHE A 97 21.91 -13.70 -3.65
N LEU A 98 22.98 -12.89 -3.63
CA LEU A 98 23.67 -12.46 -4.84
C LEU A 98 24.30 -13.62 -5.61
N LYS A 99 24.92 -14.58 -4.90
CA LYS A 99 25.46 -15.82 -5.50
C LYS A 99 24.37 -16.66 -6.15
N LYS A 100 23.20 -16.80 -5.50
CA LYS A 100 22.07 -17.53 -6.08
C LYS A 100 21.52 -16.79 -7.31
N ALA A 101 21.28 -15.48 -7.20
CA ALA A 101 20.75 -14.64 -8.25
C ALA A 101 21.62 -14.61 -9.51
N ALA A 102 22.94 -14.69 -9.37
CA ALA A 102 23.87 -14.74 -10.50
C ALA A 102 23.70 -15.97 -11.43
N ASN A 103 23.00 -17.02 -10.98
CA ASN A 103 22.70 -18.20 -11.81
C ASN A 103 21.45 -18.03 -12.69
N PHE A 104 20.75 -16.90 -12.59
CA PHE A 104 19.51 -16.62 -13.31
C PHE A 104 19.68 -15.38 -14.18
N LYS A 105 18.92 -15.32 -15.28
CA LYS A 105 18.98 -14.19 -16.22
C LYS A 105 18.41 -12.91 -15.63
N GLN A 106 17.41 -13.05 -14.75
CA GLN A 106 16.62 -11.94 -14.23
C GLN A 106 15.98 -12.29 -12.88
N ILE A 107 15.59 -11.26 -12.14
CA ILE A 107 14.91 -11.37 -10.85
C ILE A 107 13.50 -10.78 -10.97
N VAL A 108 12.49 -11.48 -10.44
CA VAL A 108 11.11 -11.02 -10.36
C VAL A 108 10.57 -11.18 -8.93
N PRO A 109 10.49 -10.10 -8.15
CA PRO A 109 9.91 -10.12 -6.82
C PRO A 109 8.39 -10.13 -6.90
N ILE A 110 7.79 -10.91 -6.01
CA ILE A 110 6.35 -11.05 -5.79
C ILE A 110 6.09 -10.56 -4.36
N PHE A 111 5.58 -9.33 -4.22
CA PHE A 111 5.23 -8.77 -2.92
C PHE A 111 3.76 -9.05 -2.59
N THR A 112 3.53 -9.70 -1.45
CA THR A 112 2.19 -10.03 -0.98
C THR A 112 1.66 -9.01 0.02
N ASN A 113 0.40 -9.21 0.40
CA ASN A 113 -0.32 -8.41 1.39
C ASN A 113 -0.78 -9.29 2.56
N VAL A 114 -1.21 -8.67 3.66
CA VAL A 114 -1.97 -9.38 4.68
C VAL A 114 -3.36 -9.71 4.11
N ILE A 115 -3.67 -11.00 3.99
CA ILE A 115 -4.87 -11.46 3.26
C ILE A 115 -6.20 -11.09 3.91
N PHE A 116 -6.20 -10.80 5.22
CA PHE A 116 -7.38 -10.36 5.97
C PHE A 116 -7.36 -8.87 6.31
N ASP A 117 -6.64 -8.05 5.54
CA ASP A 117 -6.75 -6.60 5.64
C ASP A 117 -8.04 -6.09 5.00
N THR A 118 -8.62 -5.02 5.54
CA THR A 118 -9.79 -4.30 4.99
C THR A 118 -9.56 -3.64 3.64
N SER A 119 -8.33 -3.65 3.15
CA SER A 119 -8.03 -3.30 1.75
C SER A 119 -8.39 -4.42 0.76
N GLN A 120 -8.43 -5.68 1.21
CA GLN A 120 -8.61 -6.85 0.33
C GLN A 120 -10.01 -6.98 -0.29
N PRO A 121 -11.13 -6.66 0.40
CA PRO A 121 -12.46 -6.67 -0.24
C PRO A 121 -12.57 -5.78 -1.48
N HIS A 122 -11.74 -4.74 -1.57
CA HIS A 122 -11.66 -3.85 -2.74
C HIS A 122 -10.70 -4.32 -3.82
N ALA A 123 -9.77 -5.21 -3.48
CA ALA A 123 -8.68 -5.63 -4.32
C ALA A 123 -9.04 -6.78 -5.26
N ASN A 124 -9.88 -7.70 -4.77
CA ASN A 124 -10.29 -8.94 -5.43
C ASN A 124 -11.25 -8.69 -6.59
N THR A 125 -10.75 -8.03 -7.64
CA THR A 125 -11.49 -7.63 -8.84
C THR A 125 -11.12 -8.46 -10.07
N VAL A 126 -9.89 -8.99 -10.10
CA VAL A 126 -9.37 -9.84 -11.19
C VAL A 126 -9.30 -11.30 -10.75
N PHE A 127 -8.87 -11.56 -9.51
CA PHE A 127 -8.83 -12.88 -8.90
C PHE A 127 -9.81 -12.95 -7.72
N GLU A 128 -10.31 -14.15 -7.41
CA GLU A 128 -11.16 -14.41 -6.23
C GLU A 128 -10.47 -13.97 -4.94
N ASP A 129 -9.18 -14.27 -4.82
CA ASP A 129 -8.32 -13.81 -3.74
C ASP A 129 -6.83 -13.81 -4.16
N MET A 130 -5.97 -13.38 -3.23
CA MET A 130 -4.52 -13.36 -3.41
C MET A 130 -3.91 -14.76 -3.53
N PHE A 131 -4.49 -15.80 -2.92
CA PHE A 131 -3.94 -17.16 -3.02
C PHE A 131 -4.17 -17.74 -4.41
N THR A 132 -5.33 -17.48 -5.01
CA THR A 132 -5.64 -17.84 -6.40
C THR A 132 -4.64 -17.19 -7.38
N TRP A 133 -4.25 -15.94 -7.12
CA TRP A 133 -3.18 -15.28 -7.87
C TRP A 133 -1.81 -15.93 -7.65
N LEU A 134 -1.48 -16.32 -6.41
CA LEU A 134 -0.23 -17.02 -6.11
C LEU A 134 -0.16 -18.41 -6.76
N ASP A 135 -1.28 -19.12 -6.87
CA ASP A 135 -1.36 -20.40 -7.58
C ASP A 135 -1.00 -20.23 -9.07
N MET A 136 -1.57 -19.19 -9.71
CA MET A 136 -1.21 -18.81 -11.08
C MET A 136 0.27 -18.42 -11.18
N ALA A 137 0.80 -17.63 -10.24
CA ALA A 137 2.21 -17.25 -10.23
C ALA A 137 3.12 -18.47 -10.09
N LEU A 138 2.72 -19.48 -9.30
CA LEU A 138 3.46 -20.74 -9.14
C LEU A 138 3.52 -21.55 -10.44
N GLU A 139 2.45 -21.57 -11.24
CA GLU A 139 2.50 -22.16 -12.58
C GLU A 139 3.55 -21.49 -13.47
N ILE A 140 3.59 -20.15 -13.47
CA ILE A 140 4.56 -19.36 -14.25
C ILE A 140 5.98 -19.62 -13.76
N ILE A 141 6.20 -19.66 -12.44
CA ILE A 141 7.49 -19.96 -11.81
C ILE A 141 8.05 -21.28 -12.33
N ARG A 142 7.21 -22.33 -12.37
CA ARG A 142 7.61 -23.68 -12.82
C ARG A 142 8.00 -23.74 -14.28
N GLN A 143 7.43 -22.86 -15.11
CA GLN A 143 7.67 -22.78 -16.55
C GLN A 143 8.90 -21.93 -16.91
N ASN A 144 9.36 -21.04 -16.01
CA ASN A 144 10.40 -20.05 -16.28
C ASN A 144 11.65 -20.27 -15.41
N ARG A 145 12.34 -21.40 -15.63
CA ARG A 145 13.46 -21.87 -14.80
C ARG A 145 14.73 -21.02 -14.85
N ASP A 146 14.86 -20.15 -15.86
CA ASP A 146 15.97 -19.21 -16.01
C ASP A 146 15.74 -17.87 -15.29
N THR A 147 14.59 -17.69 -14.63
CA THR A 147 14.22 -16.50 -13.87
C THR A 147 14.16 -16.82 -12.38
N LEU A 148 14.81 -16.00 -11.56
CA LEU A 148 14.71 -16.08 -10.11
C LEU A 148 13.46 -15.33 -9.63
N PHE A 149 12.52 -16.05 -9.05
CA PHE A 149 11.35 -15.45 -8.41
C PHE A 149 11.58 -15.29 -6.90
N VAL A 150 11.21 -14.14 -6.36
CA VAL A 150 11.39 -13.84 -4.93
C VAL A 150 10.04 -13.54 -4.30
N ILE A 151 9.45 -14.51 -3.62
CA ILE A 151 8.17 -14.35 -2.93
C ILE A 151 8.44 -13.76 -1.55
N ARG A 152 7.93 -12.56 -1.29
CA ARG A 152 8.08 -11.89 0.00
C ARG A 152 6.74 -11.78 0.69
N ALA A 153 6.61 -12.49 1.81
CA ALA A 153 5.47 -12.37 2.70
C ALA A 153 5.44 -11.01 3.41
N HIS A 154 4.23 -10.51 3.71
CA HIS A 154 4.09 -9.22 4.36
C HIS A 154 4.46 -9.32 5.86
N PRO A 155 5.31 -8.42 6.41
CA PRO A 155 5.80 -8.53 7.79
C PRO A 155 4.69 -8.54 8.86
N ASP A 156 3.58 -7.81 8.62
CA ASP A 156 2.43 -7.81 9.52
C ASP A 156 1.70 -9.17 9.64
N GLU A 157 1.94 -10.16 8.76
CA GLU A 157 1.28 -11.47 8.85
C GLU A 157 1.58 -12.19 10.19
N THR A 158 2.75 -11.95 10.79
CA THR A 158 3.16 -12.57 12.06
C THR A 158 3.09 -11.62 13.25
N ARG A 159 2.50 -10.43 13.08
CA ARG A 159 2.43 -9.43 14.12
C ARG A 159 1.66 -9.94 15.34
N VAL A 160 2.27 -9.86 16.51
CA VAL A 160 1.67 -10.31 17.77
C VAL A 160 0.31 -9.63 17.99
N ARG A 161 -0.74 -10.42 18.28
CA ARG A 161 -2.16 -10.02 18.40
C ARG A 161 -2.88 -9.65 17.09
N LYS A 162 -2.21 -9.70 15.94
CA LYS A 162 -2.79 -9.52 14.60
C LYS A 162 -2.34 -10.60 13.62
N SER A 163 -1.87 -11.74 14.15
CA SER A 163 -1.33 -12.83 13.34
C SER A 163 -2.41 -13.40 12.44
N SER A 164 -2.08 -13.56 11.17
CA SER A 164 -3.01 -14.17 10.21
C SER A 164 -3.17 -15.65 10.51
N ARG A 165 -4.39 -16.17 10.36
CA ARG A 165 -4.66 -17.62 10.41
C ARG A 165 -4.27 -18.31 9.10
N GLU A 166 -4.24 -17.55 8.01
CA GLU A 166 -3.80 -18.00 6.70
C GLU A 166 -2.67 -17.09 6.23
N THR A 167 -1.47 -17.65 6.13
CA THR A 167 -0.24 -16.91 5.81
C THR A 167 0.28 -17.33 4.45
N VAL A 168 1.06 -16.45 3.82
CA VAL A 168 1.81 -16.79 2.61
C VAL A 168 2.85 -17.86 2.91
N GLU A 169 3.46 -17.86 4.10
CA GLU A 169 4.33 -18.94 4.55
C GLU A 169 3.59 -20.29 4.61
N GLY A 170 2.35 -20.30 5.09
CA GLY A 170 1.50 -21.49 5.09
C GLY A 170 1.18 -21.97 3.67
N TRP A 171 0.88 -21.05 2.76
CA TRP A 171 0.68 -21.37 1.34
C TRP A 171 1.96 -21.93 0.68
N VAL A 172 3.12 -21.34 0.96
CA VAL A 172 4.45 -21.79 0.48
C VAL A 172 4.74 -23.23 0.92
N ASN A 173 4.45 -23.54 2.19
CA ASN A 173 4.67 -24.87 2.75
C ASN A 173 3.73 -25.92 2.13
N ARG A 174 2.44 -25.58 1.99
CA ARG A 174 1.44 -26.49 1.39
C ARG A 174 1.76 -26.84 -0.07
N HIS A 175 2.27 -25.88 -0.84
CA HIS A 175 2.61 -26.07 -2.25
C HIS A 175 4.06 -26.49 -2.48
N GLU A 176 4.83 -26.71 -1.40
CA GLU A 176 6.24 -27.08 -1.44
C GLU A 176 7.11 -26.15 -2.31
N VAL A 177 6.78 -24.86 -2.34
CA VAL A 177 7.41 -23.86 -3.24
C VAL A 177 8.93 -23.80 -3.07
N GLN A 178 9.42 -24.08 -1.87
CA GLN A 178 10.85 -24.14 -1.56
C GLN A 178 11.62 -25.23 -2.34
N LYS A 179 10.93 -26.23 -2.91
CA LYS A 179 11.55 -27.24 -3.77
C LYS A 179 11.89 -26.69 -5.16
N GLU A 180 11.29 -25.57 -5.56
CA GLU A 180 11.56 -24.97 -6.86
C GLU A 180 12.94 -24.29 -6.86
N PRO A 181 13.91 -24.75 -7.68
CA PRO A 181 15.29 -24.23 -7.65
C PRO A 181 15.38 -22.72 -7.92
N ASN A 182 14.44 -22.20 -8.70
CA ASN A 182 14.35 -20.82 -9.14
C ASN A 182 13.47 -19.93 -8.26
N VAL A 183 13.24 -20.32 -7.00
CA VAL A 183 12.51 -19.51 -6.02
C VAL A 183 13.36 -19.21 -4.79
N ILE A 184 13.18 -18.00 -4.24
CA ILE A 184 13.54 -17.63 -2.88
C ILE A 184 12.26 -17.15 -2.18
N PHE A 185 11.95 -17.73 -1.03
CA PHE A 185 10.92 -17.21 -0.15
C PHE A 185 11.55 -16.40 0.99
N ILE A 186 11.05 -15.18 1.20
CA ILE A 186 11.43 -14.30 2.29
C ILE A 186 10.30 -14.33 3.32
N SER A 187 10.59 -14.86 4.51
CA SER A 187 9.66 -14.94 5.63
C SER A 187 9.23 -13.54 6.10
N PRO A 188 8.02 -13.36 6.66
CA PRO A 188 7.58 -12.06 7.19
C PRO A 188 8.48 -11.50 8.32
N ARG A 189 9.39 -12.32 8.88
CA ARG A 189 10.33 -11.93 9.94
C ARG A 189 11.68 -11.43 9.41
N GLU A 190 11.93 -11.58 8.12
CA GLU A 190 13.21 -11.20 7.51
C GLU A 190 13.25 -9.71 7.14
N THR A 191 14.41 -9.08 7.38
CA THR A 191 14.61 -7.64 7.20
C THR A 191 15.30 -7.26 5.88
N LEU A 192 15.27 -8.15 4.89
CA LEU A 192 15.85 -7.90 3.57
C LEU A 192 15.29 -6.61 2.96
N SER A 193 16.11 -5.79 2.32
CA SER A 193 15.67 -4.55 1.67
C SER A 193 14.79 -4.85 0.46
N SER A 194 13.53 -4.41 0.52
CA SER A 194 12.65 -4.52 -0.66
C SER A 194 13.07 -3.56 -1.77
N TYR A 195 13.71 -2.43 -1.42
CA TYR A 195 14.14 -1.42 -2.40
C TYR A 195 15.36 -1.87 -3.20
N GLU A 196 16.36 -2.49 -2.56
CA GLU A 196 17.48 -3.09 -3.29
C GLU A 196 17.02 -4.23 -4.19
N LEU A 197 16.06 -5.04 -3.72
CA LEU A 197 15.44 -6.09 -4.51
C LEU A 197 14.77 -5.48 -5.76
N ILE A 198 13.94 -4.45 -5.61
CA ILE A 198 13.29 -3.73 -6.72
C ILE A 198 14.33 -3.20 -7.72
N GLN A 199 15.42 -2.59 -7.25
CA GLN A 199 16.46 -2.01 -8.13
C GLN A 199 17.18 -3.06 -8.99
N LYS A 200 17.30 -4.31 -8.53
CA LYS A 200 17.93 -5.40 -9.29
C LYS A 200 16.94 -6.25 -10.09
N SER A 201 15.66 -5.90 -10.05
CA SER A 201 14.59 -6.70 -10.66
C SER A 201 14.27 -6.23 -12.06
N LYS A 202 13.84 -7.17 -12.91
CA LYS A 202 13.36 -6.84 -14.26
C LYS A 202 12.00 -6.14 -14.20
N PHE A 203 11.11 -6.67 -13.38
CA PHE A 203 9.82 -6.07 -13.05
C PHE A 203 9.35 -6.63 -11.72
N VAL A 204 8.37 -5.96 -11.11
CA VAL A 204 7.79 -6.30 -9.82
C VAL A 204 6.37 -6.81 -10.02
N MET A 205 6.01 -7.88 -9.34
CA MET A 205 4.63 -8.37 -9.25
C MET A 205 4.06 -8.04 -7.87
N ILE A 206 2.84 -7.51 -7.84
CA ILE A 206 2.10 -7.24 -6.61
C ILE A 206 0.64 -7.67 -6.74
N TYR A 207 0.00 -7.96 -5.61
CA TYR A 207 -1.46 -8.03 -5.58
C TYR A 207 -2.04 -6.62 -5.49
N ASN A 208 -2.04 -6.00 -4.30
CA ASN A 208 -2.46 -4.60 -4.09
C ASN A 208 -1.55 -3.85 -3.10
N SER A 209 -0.31 -4.31 -2.93
CA SER A 209 0.65 -3.74 -1.98
C SER A 209 1.07 -2.31 -2.34
N THR A 210 1.16 -1.44 -1.32
CA THR A 210 1.61 -0.06 -1.49
C THR A 210 3.04 0.05 -2.00
N ILE A 211 3.84 -1.01 -1.85
CA ILE A 211 5.20 -1.05 -2.38
C ILE A 211 5.24 -0.95 -3.90
N GLY A 212 4.17 -1.34 -4.61
CA GLY A 212 4.07 -1.14 -6.06
C GLY A 212 4.08 0.34 -6.46
N LEU A 213 3.43 1.20 -5.67
CA LEU A 213 3.47 2.64 -5.89
C LEU A 213 4.90 3.19 -5.76
N GLU A 214 5.62 2.73 -4.73
CA GLU A 214 7.01 3.12 -4.48
C GLU A 214 7.94 2.60 -5.59
N ALA A 215 7.74 1.36 -6.05
CA ALA A 215 8.46 0.79 -7.18
C ALA A 215 8.23 1.59 -8.48
N SER A 216 7.00 2.03 -8.76
CA SER A 216 6.72 2.93 -9.89
C SER A 216 7.42 4.28 -9.76
N ILE A 217 7.51 4.84 -8.55
CA ILE A 217 8.27 6.09 -8.31
C ILE A 217 9.76 5.89 -8.59
N MET A 218 10.30 4.72 -8.23
CA MET A 218 11.68 4.34 -8.53
C MET A 218 11.92 4.08 -10.02
N GLY A 219 10.86 3.99 -10.83
CA GLY A 219 10.94 3.75 -12.27
C GLY A 219 10.97 2.26 -12.65
N ALA A 220 10.56 1.36 -11.75
CA ALA A 220 10.44 -0.06 -12.07
C ALA A 220 9.12 -0.35 -12.80
N ALA A 221 9.11 -1.38 -13.66
CA ALA A 221 7.87 -1.92 -14.21
C ALA A 221 7.15 -2.69 -13.11
N VAL A 222 5.86 -2.39 -12.90
CA VAL A 222 5.05 -3.01 -11.85
C VAL A 222 3.80 -3.61 -12.47
N LEU A 223 3.67 -4.93 -12.34
CA LEU A 223 2.47 -5.67 -12.72
C LEU A 223 1.60 -5.91 -11.48
N CYS A 224 0.41 -5.32 -11.49
CA CYS A 224 -0.58 -5.40 -10.43
C CYS A 224 -1.62 -6.46 -10.80
N ALA A 225 -1.98 -7.31 -9.83
CA ALA A 225 -2.96 -8.39 -10.02
C ALA A 225 -4.27 -8.15 -9.23
N GLY A 226 -4.29 -7.21 -8.30
CA GLY A 226 -5.48 -6.75 -7.60
C GLY A 226 -5.62 -5.24 -7.69
N LYS A 227 -6.84 -4.74 -7.49
CA LYS A 227 -7.09 -3.30 -7.45
C LYS A 227 -6.43 -2.70 -6.21
N ALA A 228 -5.62 -1.66 -6.40
CA ALA A 228 -4.96 -0.95 -5.31
C ALA A 228 -5.46 0.50 -5.24
N ARG A 229 -5.18 1.18 -4.14
CA ARG A 229 -5.57 2.59 -3.93
C ARG A 229 -5.10 3.51 -5.07
N PHE A 230 -3.95 3.18 -5.66
CA PHE A 230 -3.33 3.95 -6.74
C PHE A 230 -3.75 3.51 -8.15
N THR A 231 -4.41 2.36 -8.34
CA THR A 231 -4.80 1.86 -9.68
C THR A 231 -6.00 2.60 -10.27
N GLN A 232 -6.56 3.59 -9.56
CA GLN A 232 -7.52 4.55 -10.11
C GLN A 232 -6.84 5.59 -11.04
N TYR A 233 -5.51 5.66 -11.01
CA TYR A 233 -4.70 6.43 -11.96
C TYR A 233 -3.73 5.47 -12.68
N PRO A 234 -3.26 5.81 -13.90
CA PRO A 234 -2.24 5.02 -14.56
C PRO A 234 -0.90 5.21 -13.84
N THR A 235 -0.62 4.31 -12.90
CA THR A 235 0.63 4.26 -12.10
C THR A 235 1.37 2.94 -12.25
N VAL A 236 0.68 1.88 -12.70
CA VAL A 236 1.16 0.50 -12.82
C VAL A 236 0.48 -0.18 -14.00
N PHE A 237 1.03 -1.31 -14.47
CA PHE A 237 0.32 -2.18 -15.39
C PHE A 237 -0.72 -2.97 -14.59
N PHE A 238 -2.01 -2.77 -14.87
CA PHE A 238 -3.10 -3.46 -14.18
C PHE A 238 -4.08 -4.06 -15.20
N PRO A 239 -3.77 -5.24 -15.78
CA PRO A 239 -4.70 -5.97 -16.64
C PRO A 239 -5.97 -6.35 -15.86
N GLN A 240 -7.10 -6.43 -16.54
CA GLN A 240 -8.42 -6.55 -15.88
C GLN A 240 -8.98 -7.97 -15.88
N THR A 241 -8.23 -8.94 -16.41
CA THR A 241 -8.60 -10.37 -16.45
C THR A 241 -7.42 -11.26 -16.08
N VAL A 242 -7.70 -12.47 -15.59
CA VAL A 242 -6.67 -13.46 -15.20
C VAL A 242 -5.80 -13.81 -16.42
N GLU A 243 -6.41 -13.98 -17.59
CA GLU A 243 -5.76 -14.31 -18.85
C GLU A 243 -4.79 -13.20 -19.28
N GLU A 244 -5.20 -11.93 -19.17
CA GLU A 244 -4.32 -10.80 -19.48
C GLU A 244 -3.19 -10.67 -18.48
N VAL A 245 -3.42 -10.89 -17.17
CA VAL A 245 -2.34 -10.90 -16.17
C VAL A 245 -1.30 -11.97 -16.50
N LYS A 246 -1.75 -13.19 -16.84
CA LYS A 246 -0.87 -14.29 -17.24
C LYS A 246 -0.11 -13.95 -18.52
N LYS A 247 -0.80 -13.39 -19.52
CA LYS A 247 -0.20 -12.95 -20.79
C LYS A 247 0.87 -11.88 -20.57
N THR A 248 0.54 -10.80 -19.86
CA THR A 248 1.47 -9.69 -19.58
C THR A 248 2.68 -10.16 -18.77
N THR A 249 2.51 -11.11 -17.84
CA THR A 249 3.64 -11.69 -17.10
C THR A 249 4.60 -12.40 -18.06
N GLN A 250 4.09 -13.23 -18.98
CA GLN A 250 4.92 -13.94 -19.96
C GLN A 250 5.60 -12.98 -20.96
N GLU A 251 4.90 -11.93 -21.39
CA GLU A 251 5.46 -10.87 -22.21
C GLU A 251 6.62 -10.17 -21.50
N PHE A 252 6.44 -9.80 -20.23
CA PHE A 252 7.48 -9.16 -19.42
C PHE A 252 8.68 -10.09 -19.18
N LEU A 253 8.43 -11.38 -18.92
CA LEU A 253 9.50 -12.37 -18.76
C LEU A 253 10.32 -12.55 -20.05
N SER A 254 9.70 -12.45 -21.22
CA SER A 254 10.35 -12.66 -22.52
C SER A 254 10.98 -11.40 -23.12
N ALA A 255 10.50 -10.21 -22.76
CA ALA A 255 10.98 -8.94 -23.32
C ALA A 255 12.44 -8.64 -22.93
N GLU A 256 13.23 -8.07 -23.82
CA GLU A 256 14.57 -7.57 -23.45
C GLU A 256 14.47 -6.37 -22.50
N GLU A 257 13.54 -5.45 -22.81
CA GLU A 257 13.25 -4.26 -22.03
C GLU A 257 11.73 -4.05 -21.94
N ILE A 258 11.24 -3.61 -20.78
CA ILE A 258 9.83 -3.28 -20.56
C ILE A 258 9.67 -1.77 -20.66
N LYS A 259 8.94 -1.32 -21.69
CA LYS A 259 8.64 0.12 -21.88
C LYS A 259 7.62 0.58 -20.85
N ILE A 260 8.07 1.39 -19.90
CA ILE A 260 7.21 1.96 -18.85
C ILE A 260 6.65 3.30 -19.32
N PRO A 261 5.32 3.50 -19.33
CA PRO A 261 4.74 4.80 -19.63
C PRO A 261 5.26 5.89 -18.68
N ALA A 262 5.72 7.02 -19.23
CA ALA A 262 6.27 8.12 -18.43
C ALA A 262 5.27 8.67 -17.39
N GLU A 263 3.98 8.58 -17.70
CA GLU A 263 2.91 8.98 -16.79
C GLU A 263 2.86 8.14 -15.50
N PHE A 264 3.37 6.91 -15.49
CA PHE A 264 3.29 6.03 -14.31
C PHE A 264 4.04 6.64 -13.12
N LYS A 265 5.29 7.04 -13.34
CA LYS A 265 6.11 7.68 -12.32
C LYS A 265 5.53 9.03 -11.90
N ARG A 266 5.06 9.84 -12.86
CA ARG A 266 4.42 11.14 -12.61
C ARG A 266 3.18 10.99 -11.73
N ASN A 267 2.25 10.12 -12.12
CA ASN A 267 1.00 9.89 -11.38
C ASN A 267 1.25 9.22 -10.04
N ALA A 268 2.23 8.32 -9.94
CA ALA A 268 2.60 7.71 -8.66
C ALA A 268 3.06 8.76 -7.65
N ARG A 269 3.85 9.75 -8.08
CA ARG A 269 4.25 10.91 -7.24
C ARG A 269 3.06 11.80 -6.89
N ARG A 270 2.20 12.15 -7.86
CA ARG A 270 0.96 12.92 -7.63
C ARG A 270 0.08 12.26 -6.58
N PHE A 271 -0.16 10.95 -6.73
CA PHE A 271 -0.98 10.17 -5.83
C PHE A 271 -0.39 10.10 -4.42
N LEU A 272 0.90 9.74 -4.30
CA LEU A 272 1.55 9.66 -2.99
C LEU A 272 1.57 11.02 -2.28
N TYR A 273 1.82 12.11 -3.02
CA TYR A 273 1.78 13.46 -2.47
C TYR A 273 0.39 13.83 -1.95
N TYR A 274 -0.65 13.57 -2.74
CA TYR A 274 -2.03 13.80 -2.30
C TYR A 274 -2.36 12.99 -1.05
N GLN A 275 -2.02 11.71 -1.06
CA GLN A 275 -2.28 10.81 0.06
C GLN A 275 -1.58 11.28 1.34
N LEU A 276 -0.33 11.75 1.24
CA LEU A 276 0.45 12.20 2.39
C LEU A 276 0.06 13.60 2.87
N TYR A 277 -0.18 14.55 1.98
CA TYR A 277 -0.18 15.98 2.35
C TYR A 277 -1.48 16.71 2.04
N ARG A 278 -2.40 16.11 1.28
CA ARG A 278 -3.72 16.71 0.99
C ARG A 278 -4.81 16.02 1.79
N THR A 279 -4.82 14.68 1.81
CA THR A 279 -5.91 13.89 2.40
C THR A 279 -5.62 13.45 3.83
N SER A 280 -4.35 13.35 4.24
CA SER A 280 -3.96 12.95 5.59
C SER A 280 -3.95 14.16 6.53
N LEU A 281 -5.05 14.41 7.23
CA LEU A 281 -5.22 15.55 8.12
C LEU A 281 -4.39 15.36 9.39
N PRO A 282 -3.48 16.29 9.76
CA PRO A 282 -2.63 16.17 10.95
C PRO A 282 -3.39 16.51 12.24
N PHE A 283 -3.24 15.63 13.23
CA PHE A 283 -3.75 15.78 14.60
C PHE A 283 -2.62 15.73 15.64
N GLY A 284 -1.36 15.88 15.22
CA GLY A 284 -0.19 15.78 16.10
C GLY A 284 -0.17 16.79 17.25
N ASP A 285 -0.84 17.93 17.13
CA ASP A 285 -0.98 18.90 18.22
C ASP A 285 -1.95 18.43 19.32
N PHE A 286 -2.84 17.48 18.98
CA PHE A 286 -3.92 17.00 19.86
C PHE A 286 -3.74 15.54 20.28
N LEU A 287 -2.97 14.76 19.51
CA LEU A 287 -2.77 13.34 19.72
C LEU A 287 -1.30 13.03 19.98
N GLU A 288 -1.05 12.13 20.90
CA GLU A 288 0.24 11.49 21.13
C GLU A 288 0.09 9.98 21.24
N PRO A 289 1.16 9.21 21.02
CA PRO A 289 1.13 7.78 21.27
C PRO A 289 0.71 7.46 22.71
N SER A 290 -0.15 6.45 22.86
CA SER A 290 -0.48 5.85 24.15
C SER A 290 0.61 4.87 24.58
N VAL A 291 0.48 4.29 25.78
CA VAL A 291 1.34 3.19 26.28
C VAL A 291 1.38 2.03 25.28
N ARG A 292 0.26 1.80 24.59
CA ARG A 292 0.22 0.96 23.39
C ARG A 292 0.51 1.85 22.19
N VAL A 293 1.65 1.66 21.54
CA VAL A 293 2.12 2.47 20.38
C VAL A 293 1.15 2.50 19.20
N THR A 294 0.17 1.59 19.15
CA THR A 294 -0.87 1.51 18.13
C THR A 294 -2.13 2.31 18.46
N GLN A 295 -2.19 2.91 19.64
CA GLN A 295 -3.28 3.74 20.12
C GLN A 295 -2.77 5.14 20.36
N THR A 296 -3.66 6.12 20.25
CA THR A 296 -3.37 7.51 20.57
C THR A 296 -4.13 7.92 21.82
N LYS A 297 -3.53 8.80 22.63
CA LYS A 297 -4.22 9.53 23.70
C LYS A 297 -4.31 11.01 23.34
N LEU A 298 -5.31 11.68 23.91
CA LEU A 298 -5.44 13.13 23.80
C LEU A 298 -4.36 13.82 24.64
N LYS A 299 -3.70 14.80 24.04
CA LYS A 299 -2.88 15.78 24.74
C LYS A 299 -3.79 16.76 25.49
N PRO A 300 -3.30 17.42 26.56
CA PRO A 300 -3.95 18.62 27.07
C PRO A 300 -3.83 19.75 26.03
N PHE A 301 -4.95 20.35 25.64
CA PHE A 301 -4.98 21.51 24.75
C PHE A 301 -6.13 22.47 25.12
N LYS A 302 -6.00 23.74 24.73
CA LYS A 302 -7.09 24.72 24.87
C LYS A 302 -8.10 24.51 23.75
N PHE A 303 -9.39 24.70 24.06
CA PHE A 303 -10.47 24.56 23.08
C PHE A 303 -10.28 25.46 21.85
N ASP A 304 -9.81 26.70 22.04
CA ASP A 304 -9.54 27.62 20.91
C ASP A 304 -8.44 27.12 19.97
N ALA A 305 -7.44 26.39 20.49
CA ALA A 305 -6.40 25.80 19.65
C ALA A 305 -6.96 24.72 18.72
N LEU A 306 -7.96 23.96 19.20
CA LEU A 306 -8.69 22.98 18.39
C LEU A 306 -9.44 23.66 17.24
N LEU A 307 -10.22 24.70 17.54
CA LEU A 307 -11.04 25.42 16.54
C LEU A 307 -10.19 26.16 15.48
N ASN A 308 -8.99 26.60 15.86
CA ASN A 308 -8.06 27.28 14.94
C ASN A 308 -7.19 26.32 14.12
N SER A 309 -7.27 25.01 14.35
CA SER A 309 -6.50 24.03 13.58
C SER A 309 -7.04 23.89 12.16
N LYS A 310 -6.14 23.95 11.17
CA LYS A 310 -6.46 23.70 9.74
C LYS A 310 -7.19 22.35 9.57
N SER A 311 -6.74 21.29 10.24
CA SER A 311 -7.34 19.96 10.16
C SER A 311 -8.77 19.93 10.70
N ILE A 312 -9.01 20.57 11.84
CA ILE A 312 -10.34 20.63 12.44
C ILE A 312 -11.28 21.47 11.60
N GLN A 313 -10.81 22.57 11.03
CA GLN A 313 -11.59 23.37 10.08
C GLN A 313 -12.00 22.54 8.86
N VAL A 314 -11.08 21.77 8.26
CA VAL A 314 -11.38 20.85 7.15
C VAL A 314 -12.41 19.79 7.56
N VAL A 315 -12.29 19.19 8.74
CA VAL A 315 -13.27 18.21 9.24
C VAL A 315 -14.64 18.86 9.45
N LEU A 316 -14.71 20.06 10.04
CA LEU A 316 -15.95 20.78 10.28
C LEU A 316 -16.61 21.22 8.97
N GLU A 317 -15.85 21.75 8.02
CA GLU A 317 -16.35 22.07 6.67
C GLU A 317 -16.85 20.83 5.95
N GLY A 318 -16.09 19.73 6.02
CA GLY A 318 -16.48 18.44 5.48
C GLY A 318 -17.81 17.95 6.07
N ILE A 319 -17.96 17.90 7.39
CA ILE A 319 -19.17 17.40 8.07
C ILE A 319 -20.36 18.34 7.91
N LEU A 320 -20.17 19.66 8.08
CA LEU A 320 -21.27 20.63 8.20
C LEU A 320 -21.64 21.29 6.87
N LYS A 321 -20.71 21.38 5.93
CA LYS A 321 -20.88 22.13 4.67
C LYS A 321 -20.66 21.27 3.42
N ASN A 322 -20.50 19.95 3.57
CA ASN A 322 -20.20 19.03 2.48
C ASN A 322 -18.88 19.36 1.73
N GLY A 323 -17.84 19.76 2.48
CA GLY A 323 -16.48 19.89 1.95
C GLY A 323 -15.84 18.54 1.58
N ASP A 324 -14.71 18.62 0.88
CA ASP A 324 -13.98 17.48 0.30
C ASP A 324 -13.00 16.76 1.25
N PHE A 325 -12.86 17.25 2.47
CA PHE A 325 -11.90 16.78 3.47
C PHE A 325 -10.43 16.91 3.05
N LEU A 326 -10.11 17.87 2.18
CA LEU A 326 -8.74 18.12 1.72
C LEU A 326 -8.12 19.35 2.40
N LEU A 327 -6.86 19.23 2.79
CA LEU A 327 -6.03 20.40 3.05
C LEU A 327 -5.86 21.20 1.76
N LYS A 328 -5.91 22.52 1.87
CA LYS A 328 -5.60 23.41 0.74
C LYS A 328 -4.11 23.29 0.39
N SER A 329 -3.78 23.32 -0.90
CA SER A 329 -2.38 23.41 -1.33
C SER A 329 -1.80 24.74 -0.84
N GLU A 330 -0.63 24.67 -0.23
CA GLU A 330 0.22 25.83 0.04
C GLU A 330 1.02 26.22 -1.19
#